data_AF-A0AAP5M9I1-F1
#
_entry.id   AF-A0AAP5M9I1-F1
#
_cell.length_a   1.000
_cell.length_b   1.000
_cell.length_c   1.000
_cell.angle_alpha   90.00
_cell.angle_beta   90.00
_cell.angle_gamma   90.00
#
_symmetry.space_group_name_H-M   'P 1'
#
loop_
_entity.id
_entity.type
_entity.pdbx_description
1 polymer ?
#
loop_
_entity_poly.entity_id
_entity_poly.type
_entity_poly.pdbx_seq_one_letter_code
_entity_poly.pdbx_strand_id
1 'polypeptide(L)'
;MLQQHSLIDSDSQTIAQAELDAHIEAQAQEIAPEPEIQFIDLDGFYTYEAQLAGQVIATITHDCEDFVTQPWVVMVGEVEVHRADTWAKCADYVRWHYKQGTLPKLRTNTPEELLDKPFDELSTLDWQRLKDYEPHSAELLAA
;
A
#
# COMPACT_ATOMS: atom_id res chain seq x y z
N MET A 1 3.15 -68.23 11.78
CA MET A 1 3.04 -67.37 10.58
C MET A 1 1.58 -66.96 10.47
N LEU A 2 1.14 -65.70 10.50
CA LEU A 2 1.76 -64.40 10.23
C LEU A 2 1.01 -63.35 11.08
N GLN A 3 1.74 -62.54 11.83
CA GLN A 3 1.20 -61.34 12.48
C GLN A 3 2.18 -60.20 12.19
N GLN A 4 2.28 -59.81 10.91
CA GLN A 4 3.18 -58.74 10.46
C GLN A 4 2.50 -57.71 9.53
N HIS A 5 1.18 -57.81 9.28
CA HIS A 5 0.51 -56.96 8.29
C HIS A 5 -0.15 -55.69 8.85
N SER A 6 -0.11 -55.44 10.17
CA SER A 6 -0.82 -54.31 10.81
C SER A 6 0.08 -53.12 11.18
N LEU A 7 1.41 -53.28 11.18
CA LEU A 7 2.34 -52.23 11.62
C LEU A 7 2.75 -51.29 10.48
N ILE A 8 2.78 -51.80 9.24
CA ILE A 8 3.30 -51.09 8.06
C ILE A 8 2.33 -49.98 7.59
N ASP A 9 1.02 -50.19 7.76
CA ASP A 9 0.00 -49.16 7.45
C ASP A 9 0.05 -47.97 8.41
N SER A 10 0.32 -48.21 9.70
CA SER A 10 0.36 -47.17 10.73
C SER A 10 1.55 -46.23 10.57
N ASP A 11 2.72 -46.76 10.21
CA ASP A 11 3.93 -45.95 9.97
C ASP A 11 3.77 -45.06 8.74
N SER A 12 3.16 -45.60 7.67
CA SER A 12 2.89 -44.86 6.42
C SER A 12 1.88 -43.72 6.64
N GLN A 13 0.84 -43.96 7.44
CA GLN A 13 -0.13 -42.92 7.82
C GLN A 13 0.50 -41.84 8.69
N THR A 14 1.41 -42.21 9.60
CA THR A 14 2.10 -41.26 10.48
C THR A 14 3.04 -40.35 9.68
N ILE A 15 3.74 -40.91 8.69
CA ILE A 15 4.60 -40.15 7.77
C ILE A 15 3.77 -39.19 6.92
N ALA A 16 2.67 -39.66 6.33
CA ALA A 16 1.79 -38.82 5.50
C ALA A 16 1.15 -37.66 6.29
N GLN A 17 0.78 -37.90 7.56
CA GLN A 17 0.24 -36.86 8.43
C GLN A 17 1.31 -35.81 8.77
N ALA A 18 2.53 -36.24 9.08
CA ALA A 18 3.64 -35.33 9.36
C ALA A 18 4.04 -34.49 8.12
N GLU A 19 3.98 -35.06 6.93
CA GLU A 19 4.21 -34.33 5.67
C GLU A 19 3.12 -33.29 5.38
N LEU A 20 1.85 -33.62 5.67
CA LEU A 20 0.74 -32.70 5.55
C LEU A 20 0.85 -31.56 6.56
N ASP A 21 1.14 -31.88 7.82
CA ASP A 21 1.32 -30.88 8.88
C ASP A 21 2.49 -29.95 8.56
N ALA A 22 3.61 -30.50 8.05
CA ALA A 22 4.74 -29.70 7.59
C ALA A 22 4.39 -28.81 6.38
N HIS A 23 3.55 -29.28 5.44
CA HIS A 23 3.05 -28.46 4.34
C HIS A 23 2.13 -27.33 4.82
N ILE A 24 1.26 -27.61 5.79
CA ILE A 24 0.36 -26.60 6.39
C ILE A 24 1.18 -25.56 7.15
N GLU A 25 2.17 -25.98 7.95
CA GLU A 25 3.06 -25.07 8.68
C GLU A 25 3.90 -24.21 7.73
N ALA A 26 4.43 -24.79 6.65
CA ALA A 26 5.15 -24.04 5.62
C ALA A 26 4.25 -23.01 4.92
N GLN A 27 3.02 -23.38 4.57
CA GLN A 27 2.06 -22.44 3.96
C GLN A 27 1.54 -21.37 4.95
N ALA A 28 1.48 -21.69 6.25
CA ALA A 28 1.06 -20.74 7.29
C ALA A 28 2.16 -19.72 7.64
N GLN A 29 3.43 -20.08 7.51
CA GLN A 29 4.57 -19.18 7.78
C GLN A 29 4.87 -18.20 6.63
N GLU A 30 4.35 -18.43 5.42
CA GLU A 30 4.63 -17.58 4.25
C GLU A 30 3.66 -16.40 4.08
N ILE A 31 2.69 -16.25 5.00
CA ILE A 31 1.80 -15.09 5.01
C ILE A 31 2.53 -13.92 5.65
N ALA A 32 3.26 -13.15 4.84
CA ALA A 32 3.77 -11.84 5.25
C ALA A 32 2.62 -11.00 5.83
N PRO A 33 2.84 -10.25 6.93
CA PRO A 33 1.79 -9.39 7.49
C PRO A 33 1.32 -8.43 6.40
N GLU A 34 0.00 -8.38 6.16
CA GLU A 34 -0.57 -7.39 5.23
C GLU A 34 -0.07 -6.01 5.64
N PRO A 35 0.50 -5.22 4.72
CA PRO A 35 1.04 -3.92 5.07
C PRO A 35 -0.07 -3.05 5.65
N GLU A 36 0.15 -2.53 6.85
CA GLU A 36 -0.80 -1.65 7.53
C GLU A 36 -0.64 -0.22 7.02
N ILE A 37 -1.77 0.50 6.90
CA ILE A 37 -1.76 1.91 6.55
C ILE A 37 -1.32 2.70 7.77
N GLN A 38 -0.20 3.40 7.63
CA GLN A 38 0.32 4.33 8.64
C GLN A 38 -0.16 5.74 8.33
N PHE A 39 -0.59 6.47 9.35
CA PHE A 39 -0.94 7.89 9.23
C PHE A 39 0.15 8.71 9.91
N ILE A 40 0.94 9.41 9.11
CA ILE A 40 2.07 10.22 9.57
C ILE A 40 1.62 11.68 9.60
N ASP A 41 1.76 12.32 10.75
CA ASP A 41 1.56 13.76 10.90
C ASP A 41 2.75 14.51 10.27
N LEU A 42 2.48 15.40 9.31
CA LEU A 42 3.51 16.13 8.57
C LEU A 42 3.89 17.47 9.22
N ASP A 43 2.90 18.21 9.72
CA ASP A 43 3.09 19.59 10.19
C ASP A 43 2.79 19.78 11.68
N GLY A 44 2.34 18.73 12.37
CA GLY A 44 2.01 18.73 13.80
C GLY A 44 0.62 19.27 14.10
N PHE A 45 -0.19 19.57 13.08
CA PHE A 45 -1.50 20.20 13.29
C PHE A 45 -2.60 19.56 12.44
N TYR A 46 -2.47 19.61 11.12
CA TYR A 46 -3.63 19.50 10.22
C TYR A 46 -3.36 18.73 8.94
N THR A 47 -2.13 18.27 8.72
CA THR A 47 -1.79 17.50 7.52
C THR A 47 -1.24 16.13 7.90
N TYR A 48 -1.86 15.08 7.34
CA TYR A 48 -1.47 13.69 7.55
C TYR A 48 -1.26 12.98 6.23
N GLU A 49 -0.22 12.16 6.12
CA GLU A 49 -0.04 11.23 5.01
C GLU A 49 -0.46 9.83 5.41
N ALA A 50 -1.33 9.22 4.62
CA ALA A 50 -1.58 7.79 4.65
C ALA A 50 -0.52 7.10 3.80
N GLN A 51 0.33 6.30 4.43
CA GLN A 51 1.40 5.54 3.78
C GLN A 51 1.20 4.05 3.92
N LEU A 52 1.54 3.31 2.86
CA LEU A 52 1.57 1.86 2.82
C LEU A 52 2.93 1.42 2.30
N ALA A 53 3.66 0.61 3.08
CA ALA A 53 5.01 0.16 2.74
C ALA A 53 5.96 1.30 2.30
N GLY A 54 5.83 2.48 2.92
CA GLY A 54 6.62 3.68 2.61
C GLY A 54 6.13 4.49 1.41
N GLN A 55 5.05 4.08 0.75
CA GLN A 55 4.44 4.82 -0.36
C GLN A 55 3.20 5.58 0.11
N VAL A 56 3.11 6.87 -0.22
CA VAL A 56 1.91 7.69 0.02
C VAL A 56 0.76 7.21 -0.86
N ILE A 57 -0.39 6.92 -0.25
CA ILE A 57 -1.62 6.51 -0.94
C ILE A 57 -2.73 7.57 -0.86
N ALA A 58 -2.70 8.43 0.15
CA ALA A 58 -3.62 9.56 0.31
C ALA A 58 -3.04 10.59 1.30
N THR A 59 -3.56 11.82 1.27
CA THR A 59 -3.29 12.87 2.26
C THR A 59 -4.60 13.27 2.92
N ILE A 60 -4.58 13.55 4.22
CA ILE A 60 -5.72 14.10 4.96
C ILE A 60 -5.33 15.48 5.43
N THR A 61 -6.06 16.52 5.00
CA THR A 61 -5.81 17.92 5.36
C THR A 61 -7.00 18.52 6.09
N HIS A 62 -6.75 19.54 6.91
CA HIS A 62 -7.81 20.39 7.45
C HIS A 62 -7.96 21.65 6.59
N ASP A 63 -9.17 21.86 6.10
CA ASP A 63 -9.65 23.08 5.46
C ASP A 63 -9.93 24.13 6.53
N CYS A 64 -9.13 25.19 6.52
CA CYS A 64 -9.17 26.27 7.51
C CYS A 64 -10.07 27.45 7.08
N GLU A 65 -10.88 27.30 6.03
CA GLU A 65 -11.86 28.32 5.66
C GLU A 65 -12.97 28.45 6.72
N ASP A 66 -13.54 29.66 6.81
CA ASP A 66 -14.60 29.96 7.77
C ASP A 66 -15.89 29.19 7.44
N PHE A 67 -16.58 28.72 8.48
CA PHE A 67 -17.89 28.05 8.41
C PHE A 67 -17.92 26.70 7.67
N VAL A 68 -16.77 26.05 7.46
CA VAL A 68 -16.71 24.71 6.88
C VAL A 68 -17.20 23.68 7.91
N THR A 69 -18.29 22.98 7.58
CA THR A 69 -18.91 21.96 8.47
C THR A 69 -18.20 20.61 8.44
N GLN A 70 -17.43 20.36 7.38
CA GLN A 70 -16.65 19.16 7.15
C GLN A 70 -15.23 19.55 6.76
N PRO A 71 -14.41 20.04 7.70
CA PRO A 71 -13.12 20.62 7.37
C PRO A 71 -12.05 19.58 7.06
N TRP A 72 -12.23 18.31 7.42
CA TRP A 72 -11.24 17.29 7.12
C TRP A 72 -11.46 16.74 5.71
N VAL A 73 -10.42 16.80 4.87
CA VAL A 73 -10.48 16.44 3.46
C VAL A 73 -9.50 15.31 3.17
N VAL A 74 -9.93 14.29 2.43
CA VAL A 74 -9.06 13.23 1.90
C VAL A 74 -8.73 13.57 0.45
N MET A 75 -7.43 13.64 0.16
CA MET A 75 -6.86 13.87 -1.15
C MET A 75 -6.15 12.61 -1.63
N VAL A 76 -6.34 12.24 -2.89
CA VAL A 76 -5.49 11.25 -3.57
C VAL A 76 -4.74 11.99 -4.67
N GLY A 77 -3.46 12.27 -4.41
CA GLY A 77 -2.70 13.24 -5.20
C GLY A 77 -3.30 14.63 -5.00
N GLU A 78 -3.70 15.27 -6.09
CA GLU A 78 -4.31 16.62 -6.06
C GLU A 78 -5.84 16.58 -6.14
N VAL A 79 -6.45 15.39 -6.08
CA VAL A 79 -7.90 15.24 -6.23
C VAL A 79 -8.55 15.00 -4.87
N GLU A 80 -9.50 15.86 -4.50
CA GLU A 80 -10.40 15.63 -3.37
C GLU A 80 -11.31 14.44 -3.66
N VAL A 81 -11.28 13.44 -2.79
CA VAL A 81 -12.08 12.21 -2.94
C VAL A 81 -13.11 12.03 -1.84
N HIS A 82 -12.92 12.69 -0.69
CA HIS A 82 -13.84 12.61 0.45
C HIS A 82 -13.63 13.77 1.42
N ARG A 83 -14.67 14.09 2.20
CA ARG A 83 -14.58 15.07 3.29
C ARG A 83 -15.48 14.71 4.47
N ALA A 84 -15.08 15.10 5.68
CA ALA A 84 -15.77 14.81 6.93
C ALA A 84 -15.55 15.89 8.01
N ASP A 85 -16.34 15.81 9.08
CA ASP A 85 -16.27 16.70 10.25
C ASP A 85 -15.12 16.35 11.22
N THR A 86 -14.52 15.16 11.10
CA THR A 86 -13.40 14.71 11.95
C THR A 86 -12.33 13.98 11.14
N TRP A 87 -11.08 14.13 11.57
CA TRP A 87 -9.94 13.38 11.03
C TRP A 87 -10.17 11.87 11.04
N ALA A 88 -10.75 11.34 12.13
CA ALA A 88 -10.97 9.91 12.31
C ALA A 88 -11.87 9.31 11.23
N LYS A 89 -12.93 10.02 10.82
CA LYS A 89 -13.80 9.58 9.72
C LYS A 89 -13.07 9.55 8.38
N CYS A 90 -12.19 10.52 8.13
CA CYS A 90 -11.32 10.50 6.95
C CYS A 90 -10.33 9.32 6.99
N ALA A 91 -9.72 9.04 8.14
CA ALA A 91 -8.82 7.89 8.30
C ALA A 91 -9.57 6.56 8.08
N ASP A 92 -10.78 6.43 8.61
CA ASP A 92 -11.62 5.25 8.41
C ASP A 92 -12.07 5.08 6.95
N TYR A 93 -12.40 6.18 6.27
CA TYR A 93 -12.65 6.19 4.83
C TYR A 93 -11.46 5.61 4.07
N VAL A 94 -10.24 6.10 4.32
CA VAL A 94 -9.02 5.60 3.65
C VAL A 94 -8.82 4.12 3.92
N ARG A 95 -8.90 3.67 5.18
CA ARG A 95 -8.75 2.25 5.55
C ARG A 95 -9.76 1.36 4.85
N TRP A 96 -11.03 1.75 4.89
CA TRP A 96 -12.11 0.96 4.31
C TRP A 96 -11.97 0.88 2.79
N HIS A 97 -11.82 2.02 2.11
CA HIS A 97 -11.73 2.06 0.66
C HIS A 97 -10.47 1.38 0.14
N TYR A 98 -9.35 1.49 0.85
CA TYR A 98 -8.13 0.76 0.52
C TYR A 98 -8.35 -0.75 0.63
N LYS A 99 -8.90 -1.23 1.74
CA LYS A 99 -9.19 -2.66 1.95
C LYS A 99 -10.16 -3.23 0.90
N GLN A 100 -11.10 -2.43 0.43
CA GLN A 100 -12.04 -2.83 -0.64
C GLN A 100 -11.46 -2.67 -2.05
N GLY A 101 -10.25 -2.12 -2.21
CA GLY A 101 -9.67 -1.81 -3.53
C GLY A 101 -10.41 -0.71 -4.30
N THR A 102 -11.19 0.12 -3.60
CA THR A 102 -12.01 1.20 -4.18
C THR A 102 -11.45 2.59 -3.91
N LEU A 103 -10.36 2.70 -3.13
CA LEU A 103 -9.64 3.96 -2.99
C LEU A 103 -9.10 4.34 -4.37
N PRO A 104 -9.35 5.57 -4.85
CA PRO A 104 -8.78 6.04 -6.11
C PRO A 104 -7.27 5.84 -6.11
N LYS A 105 -6.72 5.38 -7.23
CA LYS A 105 -5.27 5.24 -7.36
C LYS A 105 -4.69 6.61 -7.61
N LEU A 106 -3.59 6.90 -6.92
CA LEU A 106 -2.76 8.06 -7.23
C LEU A 106 -2.39 8.00 -8.72
N ARG A 107 -2.67 9.08 -9.46
CA ARG A 107 -2.18 9.19 -10.85
C ARG A 107 -0.67 9.22 -10.79
N THR A 108 -0.04 8.15 -11.24
CA THR A 108 1.41 8.09 -11.41
C THR A 108 1.71 8.56 -12.81
N ASN A 109 2.14 9.82 -12.94
CA ASN A 109 2.81 10.24 -14.17
C ASN A 109 4.10 9.42 -14.28
N THR A 110 4.43 9.01 -15.49
CA THR A 110 5.73 8.40 -15.77
C THR A 110 6.85 9.41 -15.49
N PRO A 111 8.05 8.97 -15.08
CA PRO A 111 9.18 9.88 -14.90
C PRO A 111 9.46 10.73 -16.15
N GLU A 112 9.25 10.18 -17.34
CA GLU A 112 9.38 10.89 -18.62
C GLU A 112 8.36 12.02 -18.75
N GLU A 113 7.09 11.79 -18.40
CA GLU A 113 6.06 12.84 -18.37
C GLU A 113 6.35 13.92 -17.32
N LEU A 114 6.98 13.55 -16.20
CA LEU A 114 7.39 14.51 -15.17
C LEU A 114 8.53 15.42 -15.63
N LEU A 115 9.43 14.92 -16.49
CA LEU A 115 10.51 15.71 -17.07
C LEU A 115 10.01 16.79 -18.05
N ASP A 116 8.85 16.57 -18.68
CA ASP A 116 8.22 17.53 -19.59
C ASP A 116 7.41 18.63 -18.87
N LYS A 117 7.13 18.47 -17.58
CA LYS A 117 6.43 19.48 -16.76
C LYS A 117 7.39 20.58 -16.30
N PRO A 118 6.94 21.83 -16.19
CA PRO A 118 7.75 22.88 -15.57
C PRO A 118 8.01 22.56 -14.09
N PHE A 119 9.22 22.90 -13.62
CA PHE A 119 9.69 22.64 -12.25
C PHE A 119 8.66 23.06 -11.18
N ASP A 120 8.02 24.21 -11.37
CA ASP A 120 7.08 24.81 -10.42
C ASP A 120 5.74 24.04 -10.30
N GLU A 121 5.45 23.11 -11.22
CA GLU A 121 4.25 22.25 -11.22
C GLU A 121 4.53 20.82 -10.75
N LEU A 122 5.74 20.56 -10.24
CA LEU A 122 6.11 19.27 -9.68
C LEU A 122 5.83 19.24 -8.17
N SER A 123 4.99 18.30 -7.75
CA SER A 123 4.76 18.05 -6.33
C SER A 123 6.00 17.44 -5.68
N THR A 124 6.09 17.49 -4.34
CA THR A 124 7.18 16.85 -3.58
C THR A 124 7.32 15.35 -3.92
N LEU A 125 6.22 14.67 -4.20
CA LEU A 125 6.22 13.27 -4.57
C LEU A 125 6.75 13.05 -6.00
N ASP A 126 6.43 13.95 -6.94
CA ASP A 126 6.99 13.92 -8.28
C ASP A 126 8.51 14.13 -8.26
N TRP A 127 9.00 15.02 -7.40
CA TRP A 127 10.43 15.21 -7.16
C TRP A 127 11.12 13.95 -6.66
N GLN A 128 10.51 13.24 -5.71
CA GLN A 128 11.10 12.02 -5.17
C GLN A 128 11.19 10.94 -6.25
N ARG A 129 10.16 10.80 -7.09
CA ARG A 129 10.16 9.88 -8.23
C ARG A 129 11.24 10.21 -9.25
N LEU A 130 11.43 11.50 -9.56
CA LEU A 130 12.51 11.93 -10.46
C LEU A 130 13.91 11.67 -9.87
N LYS A 131 14.08 11.72 -8.54
CA LYS A 131 15.36 11.37 -7.90
C LYS A 131 15.68 9.88 -7.98
N ASP A 132 14.66 9.04 -7.88
CA ASP A 132 14.79 7.58 -7.90
C ASP A 132 14.75 7.01 -9.34
N TYR A 133 14.65 7.88 -10.35
CA TYR A 133 14.59 7.49 -11.76
C TYR A 133 15.99 7.16 -12.31
N GLU A 134 16.21 5.89 -12.65
CA GLU A 134 17.26 5.51 -13.59
C GLU A 134 16.71 5.51 -15.02
N PRO A 135 17.16 6.41 -15.90
CA PRO A 135 16.77 6.35 -17.30
C PRO A 135 17.21 5.01 -17.86
N HIS A 136 16.28 4.29 -18.49
CA HIS A 136 16.64 3.10 -19.26
C HIS A 136 17.65 3.54 -20.32
N SER A 137 18.87 3.05 -20.17
CA SER A 137 20.06 3.42 -20.93
C SER A 137 19.77 3.73 -22.40
N ALA A 138 20.33 4.86 -22.85
CA ALA A 138 20.37 5.38 -24.21
C ALA A 138 21.04 4.42 -25.23
N GLU A 139 20.60 3.16 -25.32
CA GLU A 139 21.14 2.16 -26.25
C GLU A 139 20.49 2.23 -27.65
N LEU A 140 19.69 3.27 -27.94
CA LEU A 140 18.98 3.42 -29.21
C LEU A 140 19.40 4.63 -30.07
N LEU A 141 20.51 5.32 -29.75
CA LEU A 141 21.04 6.42 -30.60
C LEU A 141 22.38 6.09 -31.28
N ALA A 142 22.73 4.81 -31.37
CA ALA A 142 23.82 4.33 -32.23
C ALA A 142 23.25 3.48 -33.37
N ALA A 143 22.66 4.12 -34.38
CA ALA A 143 22.33 3.50 -35.66
C ALA A 143 22.67 4.46 -36.81
#